data_AF-A0A3E0HBK1-F1
#
_entry.id   AF-A0A3E0HBK1-F1
#
_cell.length_a   1.000
_cell.length_b   1.000
_cell.length_c   1.000
_cell.angle_alpha   90.00
_cell.angle_beta   90.00
_cell.angle_gamma   90.00
#
_symmetry.space_group_name_H-M   'P 1'
#
loop_
_entity.id
_entity.type
_entity.pdbx_description
1 polymer ?
#
loop_
_entity_poly.entity_id
_entity_poly.type
_entity_poly.pdbx_seq_one_letter_code
_entity_poly.pdbx_strand_id
1 'polypeptide(L)' 'MIRADRELLAELMSVNDAVPRVTLAMLDGTFSREQHADFGARLVALGHAVCARGSDEPTVVVDGAVG' A
#
# COMPACT_ATOMS: atom_id res chain seq x y z
N MET A 1 21.25 0.73 6.01
CA MET A 1 20.14 1.71 6.12
C MET A 1 19.74 2.21 4.74
N ILE A 2 20.58 2.99 4.04
CA ILE A 2 20.29 3.62 2.73
C ILE A 2 19.70 2.69 1.66
N ARG A 3 20.21 1.46 1.51
CA ARG A 3 19.71 0.54 0.47
C ARG A 3 18.27 0.09 0.70
N ALA A 4 17.96 -0.33 1.92
CA ALA A 4 16.65 -0.85 2.26
C ALA A 4 15.58 0.25 2.26
N ASP A 5 15.95 1.50 2.58
CA ASP A 5 15.04 2.66 2.46
C ASP A 5 14.74 3.00 1.00
N ARG A 6 15.74 2.87 0.11
CA ARG A 6 15.55 3.02 -1.34
C ARG A 6 14.65 1.95 -1.93
N GLU A 7 14.85 0.70 -1.51
CA GLU A 7 14.01 -0.43 -1.93
C GLU A 7 12.56 -0.23 -1.46
N LEU A 8 12.36 0.23 -0.22
CA LEU A 8 11.04 0.56 0.32
C LEU A 8 10.37 1.71 -0.44
N LEU A 9 11.11 2.77 -0.75
CA LEU A 9 10.60 3.91 -1.53
C LEU A 9 10.22 3.50 -2.96
N ALA A 10 11.04 2.68 -3.62
CA ALA A 10 10.75 2.16 -4.95
C ALA A 10 9.47 1.32 -4.96
N GLU A 11 9.28 0.51 -3.92
CA GLU A 11 8.07 -0.31 -3.77
C GLU A 11 6.82 0.55 -3.50
N LEU A 12 6.93 1.60 -2.67
CA LEU A 12 5.86 2.59 -2.47
C LEU A 12 5.46 3.27 -3.78
N MET A 13 6.44 3.70 -4.58
CA MET A 13 6.16 4.30 -5.88
C MET A 13 5.51 3.29 -6.84
N SER A 14 6.02 2.06 -6.89
CA SER A 14 5.45 1.00 -7.74
C SER A 14 3.99 0.71 -7.40
N VAL A 15 3.65 0.63 -6.11
CA VAL A 15 2.27 0.43 -5.65
C VAL A 15 1.42 1.66 -6.00
N ASN A 16 1.88 2.87 -5.74
CA ASN A 16 1.16 4.10 -6.04
C ASN A 16 0.83 4.22 -7.54
N ASP A 17 1.79 3.90 -8.42
CA ASP A 17 1.61 3.92 -9.87
C ASP A 17 0.61 2.85 -10.35
N ALA A 18 0.49 1.75 -9.61
CA ALA A 18 -0.46 0.68 -9.92
C ALA A 18 -1.90 1.00 -9.50
N VAL A 19 -2.12 1.86 -8.48
CA VAL A 19 -3.45 2.13 -7.91
C VAL A 19 -4.48 2.54 -8.97
N PRO A 20 -4.26 3.52 -9.86
CA PRO A 20 -5.28 3.93 -10.82
C PRO A 20 -5.75 2.80 -11.74
N ARG A 21 -4.80 1.98 -12.22
CA ARG A 21 -5.11 0.83 -13.08
C ARG A 21 -5.86 -0.26 -12.33
N VAL A 22 -5.44 -0.55 -11.10
CA VAL A 22 -6.09 -1.54 -10.24
C VAL A 22 -7.52 -1.09 -9.93
N THR A 23 -7.72 0.17 -9.54
CA THR A 23 -9.03 0.74 -9.26
C THR A 23 -9.96 0.66 -10.47
N LEU A 24 -9.49 1.03 -11.66
CA LEU A 24 -10.29 0.89 -12.89
C LEU A 24 -10.67 -0.58 -13.15
N ALA A 25 -9.71 -1.51 -13.04
CA ALA A 25 -9.99 -2.93 -13.24
C ALA A 25 -11.01 -3.48 -12.22
N MET A 26 -10.98 -3.00 -10.97
CA MET A 26 -11.96 -3.36 -9.94
C MET A 26 -13.36 -2.84 -10.30
N LEU A 27 -13.46 -1.58 -10.74
CA LEU A 27 -14.72 -0.97 -11.16
C LEU A 27 -15.32 -1.64 -12.39
N ASP A 28 -14.47 -2.04 -13.33
CA ASP A 28 -14.85 -2.75 -14.55
C ASP A 28 -15.14 -4.25 -14.29
N GLY A 29 -14.94 -4.74 -13.07
CA GLY A 29 -15.14 -6.15 -12.68
C GLY A 29 -14.13 -7.12 -13.30
N THR A 30 -13.05 -6.61 -13.89
CA THR A 30 -11.98 -7.41 -14.53
C THR A 30 -10.87 -7.80 -13.57
N PHE A 31 -10.83 -7.20 -12.38
CA PHE A 31 -9.88 -7.54 -11.33
C PHE A 31 -10.37 -8.75 -10.53
N SER A 32 -9.68 -9.88 -10.69
CA SER A 32 -10.07 -11.15 -10.07
C SER A 32 -9.90 -11.16 -8.55
N ARG A 33 -10.54 -12.13 -7.90
CA ARG A 33 -10.42 -12.34 -6.45
C ARG A 33 -8.99 -12.64 -5.99
N GLU A 34 -8.24 -13.39 -6.80
CA GLU A 34 -6.83 -13.70 -6.56
C GLU A 34 -5.98 -12.43 -6.63
N GLN A 35 -6.17 -11.60 -7.66
CA GLN A 35 -5.49 -10.31 -7.79
C GLN A 35 -5.85 -9.35 -6.65
N HIS A 36 -7.10 -9.39 -6.15
CA HIS A 36 -7.51 -8.67 -4.93
C HIS A 36 -6.69 -9.12 -3.71
N ALA A 37 -6.57 -10.43 -3.49
CA ALA A 37 -5.84 -10.97 -2.36
C ALA A 37 -4.34 -10.61 -2.44
N ASP A 38 -3.74 -10.77 -3.61
CA ASP A 38 -2.32 -10.47 -3.84
C ASP A 38 -2.00 -8.98 -3.66
N PHE A 39 -2.80 -8.10 -4.26
CA PHE A 39 -2.60 -6.65 -4.14
C PHE A 39 -2.83 -6.19 -2.69
N GLY A 40 -3.84 -6.73 -2.01
CA GLY A 40 -4.09 -6.46 -0.59
C GLY A 40 -2.95 -6.94 0.31
N ALA A 41 -2.45 -8.15 0.11
CA ALA A 41 -1.31 -8.69 0.85
C ALA A 41 -0.05 -7.83 0.66
N ARG A 42 0.19 -7.36 -0.57
CA ARG A 42 1.30 -6.45 -0.89
C ARG A 42 1.18 -5.12 -0.15
N LEU A 43 -0.02 -4.52 -0.11
CA LEU A 43 -0.29 -3.28 0.64
C LEU A 43 -0.04 -3.45 2.14
N VAL A 44 -0.52 -4.54 2.75
CA VAL A 44 -0.33 -4.84 4.18
C VAL A 44 1.16 -5.01 4.50
N ALA A 45 1.88 -5.80 3.71
CA ALA A 45 3.31 -6.01 3.90
C ALA A 45 4.09 -4.69 3.80
N LEU A 46 3.75 -3.85 2.83
CA LEU A 46 4.37 -2.54 2.66
C LEU A 46 4.06 -1.60 3.83
N GLY A 47 2.82 -1.58 4.31
CA GLY A 47 2.42 -0.83 5.50
C GLY A 47 3.21 -1.25 6.74
N HIS A 48 3.36 -2.55 6.99
CA HIS A 48 4.20 -3.06 8.08
C HIS A 48 5.67 -2.63 7.92
N ALA A 49 6.22 -2.69 6.70
CA ALA A 49 7.59 -2.27 6.43
C ALA A 49 7.81 -0.78 6.69
N VAL A 50 6.83 0.08 6.37
CA VAL A 50 6.87 1.52 6.68
C VAL A 50 6.75 1.76 8.19
N CYS A 51 5.79 1.13 8.87
CA CYS A 51 5.61 1.27 10.32
C CYS A 51 6.84 0.83 11.12
N ALA A 52 7.50 -0.26 10.70
CA ALA A 52 8.74 -0.72 11.31
C ALA A 52 9.91 0.26 11.17
N ARG A 53 9.81 1.23 10.23
CA ARG A 53 10.80 2.30 10.04
C ARG A 53 10.45 3.58 10.79
N GLY A 54 9.16 3.85 10.99
CA GLY A 54 8.62 5.05 11.64
C GLY A 54 8.43 4.93 13.15
N SER A 55 9.23 4.12 13.86
CA SER A 55 9.16 4.04 15.34
C SER A 55 9.79 5.25 16.06
N ASP A 56 9.52 6.45 15.55
CA ASP A 56 9.39 7.69 16.32
C ASP A 56 8.09 8.35 15.83
N GLU A 57 7.02 8.17 16.62
CA GLU A 57 5.63 8.64 16.45
C GLU A 57 4.75 8.03 15.34
N PRO A 58 3.81 7.13 15.70
CA PRO A 58 2.76 6.70 14.78
C PRO A 58 1.79 7.87 14.53
N THR A 59 1.91 8.53 13.39
CA THR A 59 0.85 9.42 12.92
C THR A 59 -0.28 8.55 12.38
N VAL A 60 -1.34 8.41 13.16
CA VAL A 60 -2.61 7.82 12.72
C VAL A 60 -3.16 8.70 11.59
N VAL A 61 -3.12 8.21 10.35
CA VAL A 61 -3.80 8.83 9.23
C VAL A 61 -5.06 8.01 8.98
N VAL A 62 -6.21 8.70 9.04
CA VAL A 62 -7.59 8.19 9.00
C VAL A 62 -8.17 7.88 10.39
N ASP A 63 -8.57 8.95 11.08
CA ASP A 63 -9.66 8.89 12.06
C ASP A 63 -10.98 8.91 11.27
N GLY A 64 -11.65 7.76 11.22
CA GLY A 64 -12.91 7.57 10.51
C GLY A 64 -14.09 8.17 11.28
N ALA A 65 -14.04 9.47 11.58
CA ALA A 65 -15.17 10.19 12.13
C ALA A 65 -16.26 10.34 11.06
N VAL A 66 -17.13 9.33 10.97
CA VAL A 66 -18.45 9.46 10.37
C VAL A 66 -19.31 10.20 11.39
N GLY A 67 -19.50 11.49 11.18
CA GLY A 67 -20.45 12.34 11.89
C GLY A 67 -21.46 12.94 10.93
#